data_AF-A0A956C9M7-F1
#
_entry.id   AF-A0A956C9M7-F1
#
_cell.length_a   1.000
_cell.length_b   1.000
_cell.length_c   1.000
_cell.angle_alpha   90.00
_cell.angle_beta   90.00
_cell.angle_gamma   90.00
#
_symmetry.space_group_name_H-M   'P 1'
#
loop_
_entity.id
_entity.type
_entity.pdbx_description
1 polymer ?
#
loop_
_entity_poly.entity_id
_entity_poly.type
_entity_poly.pdbx_seq_one_letter_code
_entity_poly.pdbx_strand_id
1 'polypeptide(L)'
;MQTEAPSVMDAGYAVADRLMLALPTQWIRSEIGLGMHNGELEVSSSITQFSNARPEWSVPVDPRAAQKQLAQSFELLRLALSADGVEWELGGAEVERRGDGPICLDLFDYGEKKQVIAHLEMDPGDLLFGDELLQALHEGQPKWEARQRELVPWLENHVGWSLHLEQSELELEEADGNQIGARMEIVGSWSKPYESFRWSWADKSYGQVPALVSGTRKLAERAEAWPGQGVLCTPGFDCDAILADALAMLAADHLGGYPVYFGRMPDLTVFVAITGPLFG
;
A
#
# COMPACT_ATOMS: atom_id res chain seq x y z
N MET A 1 -16.27 -12.31 18.50
CA MET A 1 -14.92 -12.79 18.16
C MET A 1 -13.95 -11.91 18.90
N GLN A 2 -13.17 -12.45 19.84
CA GLN A 2 -12.00 -11.73 20.34
C GLN A 2 -10.96 -11.84 19.23
N THR A 3 -10.57 -10.72 18.64
CA THR A 3 -9.37 -10.66 17.81
C THR A 3 -8.20 -10.91 18.76
N GLU A 4 -7.49 -12.03 18.56
CA GLU A 4 -6.23 -12.26 19.25
C GLU A 4 -5.31 -11.07 19.00
N ALA A 5 -4.60 -10.62 20.04
CA ALA A 5 -3.60 -9.58 19.86
C ALA A 5 -2.55 -10.07 18.84
N PRO A 6 -2.09 -9.21 17.92
CA PRO A 6 -1.04 -9.61 16.98
C PRO A 6 0.20 -10.05 17.73
N SER A 7 0.98 -10.98 17.17
CA SER A 7 2.26 -11.33 17.76
C SER A 7 3.21 -10.14 17.74
N VAL A 8 4.20 -10.11 18.64
CA VAL A 8 5.24 -9.05 18.66
C VAL A 8 5.94 -8.95 17.31
N MET A 9 6.17 -10.08 16.63
CA MET A 9 6.81 -10.10 15.32
C MET A 9 5.93 -9.48 14.23
N ASP A 10 4.63 -9.82 14.18
CA ASP A 10 3.69 -9.23 13.22
C ASP A 10 3.58 -7.71 13.40
N ALA A 11 3.55 -7.26 14.65
CA ALA A 11 3.54 -5.82 14.96
C ALA A 11 4.88 -5.14 14.60
N GLY A 12 6.01 -5.85 14.72
CA GLY A 12 7.32 -5.42 14.23
C GLY A 12 7.33 -5.23 12.72
N TYR A 13 6.82 -6.21 11.96
CA TYR A 13 6.68 -6.10 10.50
C TYR A 13 5.79 -4.91 10.11
N ALA A 14 4.69 -4.68 10.82
CA ALA A 14 3.83 -3.51 10.58
C ALA A 14 4.60 -2.19 10.77
N VAL A 15 5.47 -2.07 11.79
CA VAL A 15 6.34 -0.90 11.97
C VAL A 15 7.32 -0.76 10.81
N ALA A 16 7.98 -1.85 10.41
CA ALA A 16 8.93 -1.84 9.30
C ALA A 16 8.27 -1.41 7.98
N ASP A 17 7.09 -1.97 7.65
CA ASP A 17 6.28 -1.59 6.49
C ASP A 17 5.92 -0.10 6.49
N ARG A 18 5.50 0.45 7.64
CA ARG A 18 5.18 1.89 7.72
C ARG A 18 6.40 2.78 7.60
N LEU A 19 7.57 2.34 8.04
CA LEU A 19 8.82 3.07 7.82
C LEU A 19 9.21 3.09 6.35
N MET A 20 9.00 1.98 5.63
CA MET A 20 9.24 1.92 4.18
C MET A 20 8.39 2.94 3.41
N LEU A 21 7.18 3.21 3.89
CA LEU A 21 6.28 4.22 3.31
C LEU A 21 6.57 5.65 3.79
N ALA A 22 6.91 5.84 5.07
CA ALA A 22 7.05 7.15 5.70
C ALA A 22 8.42 7.80 5.44
N LEU A 23 9.46 7.01 5.18
CA LEU A 23 10.81 7.50 4.94
C LEU A 23 11.13 7.59 3.45
N PRO A 24 11.99 8.53 3.02
CA PRO A 24 12.52 8.50 1.67
C PRO A 24 13.33 7.23 1.42
N THR A 25 13.37 6.78 0.17
CA THR A 25 14.08 5.54 -0.18
C THR A 25 15.59 5.62 0.03
N GLN A 26 16.23 4.45 0.02
CA GLN A 26 17.67 4.25 0.30
C GLN A 26 18.10 4.62 1.73
N TRP A 27 17.16 4.76 2.66
CA TRP A 27 17.48 4.85 4.07
C TRP A 27 18.10 3.53 4.54
N ILE A 28 19.15 3.64 5.36
CA ILE A 28 19.84 2.47 5.95
C ILE A 28 19.64 2.40 7.46
N ARG A 29 19.34 3.53 8.09
CA ARG A 29 19.07 3.61 9.51
C ARG A 29 18.15 4.78 9.82
N SER A 30 17.20 4.59 10.72
CA SER A 30 16.38 5.68 11.26
C SER A 30 16.24 5.57 12.76
N GLU A 31 16.51 6.67 13.47
CA GLU A 31 16.17 6.82 14.88
C GLU A 31 14.85 7.58 14.98
N ILE A 32 13.87 6.98 15.63
CA ILE A 32 12.51 7.47 15.78
C ILE A 32 12.27 7.84 17.24
N GLY A 33 11.98 9.11 17.49
CA GLY A 33 11.50 9.57 18.79
C GLY A 33 9.99 9.36 18.90
N LEU A 34 9.56 8.74 19.99
CA LEU A 34 8.14 8.50 20.28
C LEU A 34 7.71 9.32 21.50
N GLY A 35 6.45 9.71 21.55
CA GLY A 35 5.92 10.44 22.69
C GLY A 35 4.41 10.41 22.75
N MET A 36 3.86 10.67 23.93
CA MET A 36 2.42 10.77 24.12
C MET A 36 1.96 12.21 23.97
N HIS A 37 0.98 12.45 23.10
CA HIS A 37 0.32 13.73 22.95
C HIS A 37 -1.20 13.54 23.05
N ASN A 38 -1.86 14.25 23.96
CA ASN A 38 -3.30 14.11 24.23
C ASN A 38 -3.78 12.67 24.51
N GLY A 39 -2.90 11.80 25.01
CA GLY A 39 -3.21 10.41 25.29
C GLY A 39 -3.06 9.46 24.09
N GLU A 40 -2.60 9.96 22.95
CA GLU A 40 -2.27 9.17 21.76
C GLU A 40 -0.75 9.11 21.57
N LEU A 41 -0.25 7.99 21.06
CA LEU A 41 1.15 7.84 20.68
C LEU A 41 1.40 8.63 19.39
N GLU A 42 2.48 9.39 19.35
CA GLU A 42 2.92 10.16 18.19
C GLU A 42 4.41 9.97 17.91
N VAL A 43 4.78 10.10 16.63
CA VAL A 43 6.19 10.21 16.20
C VAL A 43 6.63 11.67 16.38
N SER A 44 7.48 11.92 17.37
CA SER A 44 7.92 13.27 17.74
C SER A 44 9.15 13.75 16.96
N SER A 45 10.00 12.82 16.53
CA SER A 45 11.16 13.11 15.70
C SER A 45 11.60 11.89 14.88
N SER A 46 12.32 12.14 13.79
CA SER A 46 12.99 11.11 12.99
C SER A 46 14.34 11.65 12.52
N ILE A 47 15.40 10.88 12.76
CA ILE A 47 16.75 11.15 12.25
C ILE A 47 17.14 9.97 11.36
N THR A 48 17.14 10.20 10.05
CA THR A 48 17.36 9.14 9.05
C THR A 48 18.71 9.30 8.38
N GLN A 49 19.46 8.21 8.31
CA GLN A 49 20.69 8.05 7.56
C GLN A 49 20.41 7.29 6.27
N PHE A 50 21.06 7.71 5.19
CA PHE A 50 20.89 7.18 3.85
C PHE A 50 22.20 6.55 3.37
N SER A 51 22.13 5.55 2.50
CA SER A 51 23.31 4.95 1.87
C SER A 51 24.05 5.95 0.98
N ASN A 52 23.31 6.90 0.39
CA ASN A 52 23.81 7.98 -0.45
C ASN A 52 23.59 9.36 0.18
N ALA A 53 24.36 10.37 -0.26
CA ALA A 53 24.31 11.72 0.31
C ALA A 53 22.99 12.48 0.07
N ARG A 54 22.08 11.95 -0.75
CA ARG A 54 20.76 12.53 -1.00
C ARG A 54 19.71 11.42 -1.08
N PRO A 55 18.53 11.59 -0.45
CA PRO A 55 17.39 10.71 -0.71
C PRO A 55 17.01 10.82 -2.19
N GLU A 56 16.74 9.70 -2.85
CA GLU A 56 16.43 9.71 -4.28
C GLU A 56 15.01 10.19 -4.56
N TRP A 57 14.02 9.71 -3.80
CA TRP A 57 12.60 10.07 -3.97
C TRP A 57 11.76 9.58 -2.77
N SER A 58 10.51 10.02 -2.71
CA SER A 58 9.52 9.62 -1.71
C SER A 58 8.41 8.79 -2.35
N VAL A 59 7.87 7.84 -1.59
CA VAL A 59 6.68 7.06 -1.96
C VAL A 59 5.47 8.01 -2.08
N PRO A 60 4.54 7.79 -3.03
CA PRO A 60 3.33 8.61 -3.15
C PRO A 60 2.35 8.28 -2.01
N VAL A 61 2.58 8.87 -0.84
CA VAL A 61 1.72 8.82 0.35
C VAL A 61 1.47 10.22 0.89
N ASP A 62 0.39 10.43 1.63
CA ASP A 62 0.23 11.64 2.44
C ASP A 62 1.18 11.56 3.65
N PRO A 63 2.17 12.47 3.79
CA PRO A 63 3.12 12.42 4.90
C PRO A 63 2.47 12.40 6.28
N ARG A 64 1.31 13.05 6.45
CA ARG A 64 0.58 13.07 7.72
C ARG A 64 -0.10 11.73 7.98
N ALA A 65 -0.68 11.12 6.95
CA ALA A 65 -1.27 9.79 7.05
C ALA A 65 -0.19 8.75 7.36
N ALA A 66 0.96 8.81 6.67
CA ALA A 66 2.08 7.93 6.90
C ALA A 66 2.63 8.03 8.34
N GLN A 67 2.81 9.25 8.87
CA GLN A 67 3.22 9.45 10.26
C GLN A 67 2.21 8.91 11.26
N LYS A 68 0.90 9.15 11.04
CA LYS A 68 -0.17 8.64 11.89
C LYS A 68 -0.20 7.11 11.89
N GLN A 69 -0.11 6.48 10.72
CA GLN A 69 -0.09 5.01 10.59
C GLN A 69 1.16 4.39 11.20
N LEU A 70 2.31 5.07 11.11
CA LEU A 70 3.54 4.65 11.78
C LEU A 70 3.36 4.67 13.31
N ALA A 71 2.79 5.75 13.85
CA ALA A 71 2.50 5.84 15.28
C ALA A 71 1.50 4.76 15.74
N GLN A 72 0.45 4.48 14.95
CA GLN A 72 -0.47 3.38 15.21
C GLN A 72 0.21 2.00 15.22
N SER A 73 1.18 1.79 14.32
CA SER A 73 1.93 0.52 14.26
C SER A 73 2.84 0.35 15.49
N PHE A 74 3.46 1.44 15.96
CA PHE A 74 4.19 1.41 17.24
C PHE A 74 3.28 1.16 18.44
N GLU A 75 2.07 1.70 18.44
CA GLU A 75 1.09 1.43 19.50
C GLU A 75 0.66 -0.04 19.51
N LEU A 76 0.45 -0.65 18.33
CA LEU A 76 0.20 -2.09 18.22
C LEU A 76 1.37 -2.91 18.75
N LEU A 77 2.60 -2.53 18.42
CA LEU A 77 3.81 -3.20 18.92
C LEU A 77 3.93 -3.06 20.44
N ARG A 78 3.65 -1.89 21.00
CA ARG A 78 3.62 -1.65 22.46
C ARG A 78 2.58 -2.55 23.15
N LEU A 79 1.39 -2.68 22.57
CA LEU A 79 0.34 -3.54 23.09
C LEU A 79 0.72 -5.03 23.02
N ALA A 80 1.34 -5.47 21.91
CA ALA A 80 1.84 -6.84 21.76
C ALA A 80 2.94 -7.17 22.78
N LEU A 81 3.91 -6.27 22.98
CA LEU A 81 4.95 -6.42 23.99
C LEU A 81 4.38 -6.50 25.41
N SER A 82 3.41 -5.64 25.73
CA SER A 82 2.74 -5.66 27.03
C SER A 82 1.98 -6.96 27.27
N ALA A 83 1.35 -7.53 26.24
CA ALA A 83 0.71 -8.84 26.32
C ALA A 83 1.72 -9.98 26.62
N ASP A 84 2.96 -9.82 26.14
CA ASP A 84 4.08 -10.74 26.40
C ASP A 84 4.84 -10.42 27.71
N GLY A 85 4.37 -9.44 28.50
CA GLY A 85 4.95 -9.08 29.79
C GLY A 85 6.20 -8.18 29.71
N VAL A 86 6.43 -7.55 28.55
CA VAL A 86 7.48 -6.54 28.36
C VAL A 86 6.85 -5.14 28.47
N GLU A 87 7.25 -4.39 29.49
CA GLU A 87 6.85 -3.00 29.66
C GLU A 87 7.79 -2.08 28.86
N TRP A 88 7.20 -1.22 28.03
CA TRP A 88 7.91 -0.20 27.26
C TRP A 88 7.36 1.18 27.64
N GLU A 89 8.19 2.02 28.26
CA GLU A 89 7.80 3.33 28.78
C GLU A 89 7.85 4.45 27.72
N LEU A 90 8.01 4.08 26.45
CA LEU A 90 7.97 4.96 25.27
C LEU A 90 9.15 5.97 25.20
N GLY A 91 10.36 5.45 25.02
CA GLY A 91 11.51 6.26 24.62
C GLY A 91 11.57 6.51 23.11
N GLY A 92 11.95 5.48 22.38
CA GLY A 92 12.06 5.54 20.93
C GLY A 92 12.42 4.20 20.30
N ALA A 93 12.65 4.24 19.00
CA ALA A 93 13.01 3.08 18.21
C ALA A 93 14.18 3.40 17.29
N GLU A 94 14.99 2.42 16.98
CA GLU A 94 16.03 2.49 15.97
C GLU A 94 15.83 1.34 15.01
N VAL A 95 15.76 1.66 13.72
CA VAL A 95 15.60 0.66 12.67
C VAL A 95 16.80 0.72 11.76
N GLU A 96 17.43 -0.42 11.51
CA GLU A 96 18.60 -0.57 10.65
C GLU A 96 18.30 -1.59 9.55
N ARG A 97 18.68 -1.24 8.32
CA ARG A 97 18.60 -2.10 7.13
C ARG A 97 20.01 -2.43 6.66
N ARG A 98 20.44 -3.68 6.86
CA ARG A 98 21.82 -4.11 6.57
C ARG A 98 21.96 -4.65 5.14
N GLY A 99 21.66 -3.84 4.13
CA GLY A 99 21.68 -4.29 2.74
C GLY A 99 20.71 -5.46 2.53
N ASP A 100 21.23 -6.61 2.08
CA ASP A 100 20.47 -7.86 1.91
C ASP A 100 20.23 -8.64 3.22
N GLY A 101 20.66 -8.09 4.35
CA GLY A 101 20.48 -8.67 5.69
C GLY A 101 19.11 -8.36 6.31
N PRO A 102 18.86 -8.87 7.53
CA PRO A 102 17.61 -8.61 8.25
C PRO A 102 17.44 -7.13 8.55
N ILE A 103 16.18 -6.74 8.71
CA ILE A 103 15.80 -5.45 9.27
C ILE A 103 15.79 -5.57 10.77
N CYS A 104 16.67 -4.82 11.44
CA CYS A 104 16.78 -4.81 12.88
C CYS A 104 15.95 -3.65 13.44
N LEU A 105 15.01 -3.93 14.33
CA LEU A 105 14.24 -2.94 15.09
C LEU A 105 14.60 -3.06 16.57
N ASP A 106 15.31 -2.05 17.08
CA ASP A 106 15.65 -1.89 18.49
C ASP A 106 14.70 -0.90 19.14
N LEU A 107 14.02 -1.33 20.20
CA LEU A 107 13.21 -0.46 21.04
C LEU A 107 13.99 -0.07 22.29
N PHE A 108 13.87 1.18 22.71
CA PHE A 108 14.56 1.67 23.89
C PHE A 108 13.73 2.63 24.73
N ASP A 109 14.10 2.71 26.00
CA ASP A 109 13.61 3.71 26.93
C ASP A 109 14.62 4.84 27.12
N TYR A 110 14.13 6.08 27.25
CA TYR A 110 14.93 7.25 27.60
C TYR A 110 14.95 7.43 29.12
N GLY A 111 15.64 6.52 29.82
CA GLY A 111 16.06 6.72 31.20
C GLY A 111 17.34 7.56 31.28
N GLU A 112 18.17 7.34 32.31
CA GLU A 112 19.50 7.98 32.40
C GLU A 112 20.49 7.52 31.31
N LYS A 113 20.22 6.35 30.70
CA LYS A 113 20.97 5.78 29.57
C LYS A 113 20.01 5.11 28.59
N LYS A 114 20.30 5.18 27.29
CA LYS A 114 19.61 4.41 26.24
C LYS A 114 19.76 2.92 26.57
N GLN A 115 18.67 2.27 26.95
CA GLN A 115 18.61 0.84 27.21
C GLN A 115 17.73 0.18 26.16
N VAL A 116 18.26 -0.80 25.44
CA VAL A 116 17.47 -1.61 24.50
C VAL A 116 16.62 -2.59 25.32
N ILE A 117 15.31 -2.56 25.10
CA ILE A 117 14.34 -3.40 25.80
C ILE A 117 13.87 -4.58 24.95
N ALA A 118 13.90 -4.43 23.63
CA ALA A 118 13.53 -5.43 22.66
C ALA A 118 14.36 -5.24 21.40
N HIS A 119 14.77 -6.37 20.81
CA HIS A 119 15.48 -6.43 19.53
C HIS A 119 14.72 -7.41 18.64
N LEU A 120 14.23 -6.92 17.50
CA LEU A 120 13.53 -7.72 16.51
C LEU A 120 14.36 -7.77 15.23
N GLU A 121 14.60 -8.99 14.73
CA GLU A 121 15.18 -9.22 13.41
C GLU A 121 14.09 -9.74 12.49
N MET A 122 13.84 -9.01 11.41
CA MET A 122 12.80 -9.31 10.43
C MET A 122 13.42 -9.62 9.07
N ASP A 123 12.87 -10.61 8.37
CA ASP A 123 13.29 -10.93 7.01
C ASP A 123 12.71 -9.89 6.04
N PRO A 124 13.53 -9.16 5.27
CA PRO A 124 13.02 -8.21 4.28
C PRO A 124 12.12 -8.86 3.22
N GLY A 125 12.21 -10.17 3.00
CA GLY A 125 11.35 -10.94 2.09
C GLY A 125 9.89 -11.03 2.54
N ASP A 126 9.62 -10.87 3.84
CA ASP A 126 8.27 -10.93 4.41
C ASP A 126 7.59 -9.55 4.49
N LEU A 127 8.27 -8.47 4.10
CA LEU A 127 7.66 -7.13 4.06
C LEU A 127 6.54 -7.05 3.02
N LEU A 128 5.48 -6.31 3.36
CA LEU A 128 4.46 -5.92 2.39
C LEU A 128 5.04 -4.93 1.39
N PHE A 129 5.89 -4.01 1.86
CA PHE A 129 6.47 -2.94 1.06
C PHE A 129 8.00 -3.00 1.07
N GLY A 130 8.60 -3.63 0.06
CA GLY A 130 10.05 -3.64 -0.17
C GLY A 130 10.53 -2.63 -1.20
N ASP A 131 11.86 -2.47 -1.33
CA ASP A 131 12.48 -1.48 -2.22
C ASP A 131 12.06 -1.66 -3.68
N GLU A 132 11.94 -2.90 -4.16
CA GLU A 132 11.57 -3.21 -5.54
C GLU A 132 10.16 -2.71 -5.88
N LEU A 133 9.21 -2.87 -4.96
CA LEU A 133 7.86 -2.34 -5.11
C LEU A 133 7.91 -0.81 -5.16
N LEU A 134 8.60 -0.19 -4.22
CA LEU A 134 8.67 1.27 -4.16
C LEU A 134 9.32 1.82 -5.44
N GLN A 135 10.37 1.16 -5.94
CA GLN A 135 11.04 1.53 -7.19
C GLN A 135 10.07 1.40 -8.37
N ALA A 136 9.29 0.31 -8.45
CA ALA A 136 8.27 0.14 -9.48
C ALA A 136 7.20 1.25 -9.42
N LEU A 137 6.79 1.67 -8.22
CA LEU A 137 5.88 2.81 -8.03
C LEU A 137 6.47 4.11 -8.56
N HIS A 138 7.74 4.39 -8.24
CA HIS A 138 8.42 5.59 -8.70
C HIS A 138 8.61 5.63 -10.22
N GLU A 139 9.14 4.55 -10.80
CA GLU A 139 9.42 4.47 -12.25
C GLU A 139 8.14 4.38 -13.09
N GLY A 140 7.08 3.83 -12.53
CA GLY A 140 5.78 3.69 -13.19
C GLY A 140 4.99 5.00 -13.24
N GLN A 141 5.11 5.86 -12.23
CA GLN A 141 4.30 7.07 -12.09
C GLN A 141 4.24 7.94 -13.37
N PRO A 142 5.36 8.30 -14.02
CA PRO A 142 5.30 9.13 -15.24
C PRO A 142 4.55 8.45 -16.40
N LYS A 143 4.63 7.12 -16.49
CA LYS A 143 3.95 6.33 -17.53
C LYS A 143 2.44 6.32 -17.27
N TRP A 144 2.03 6.15 -16.02
CA TRP A 144 0.62 6.12 -15.64
C TRP A 144 -0.03 7.49 -15.80
N GLU A 145 0.65 8.56 -15.40
CA GLU A 145 0.20 9.95 -15.63
C GLU A 145 0.07 10.28 -17.12
N ALA A 146 0.96 9.75 -17.97
CA ALA A 146 0.84 9.89 -19.42
C ALA A 146 -0.40 9.15 -19.95
N ARG A 147 -0.60 7.89 -19.58
CA ARG A 147 -1.77 7.11 -19.99
C ARG A 147 -3.09 7.70 -19.47
N GLN A 148 -3.11 8.24 -18.26
CA GLN A 148 -4.29 8.90 -17.70
C GLN A 148 -4.64 10.18 -18.47
N ARG A 149 -3.62 10.97 -18.87
CA ARG A 149 -3.81 12.15 -19.73
C ARG A 149 -4.34 11.81 -21.13
N GLU A 150 -4.06 10.61 -21.64
CA GLU A 150 -4.64 10.11 -22.89
C GLU A 150 -6.08 9.59 -22.69
N LEU A 151 -6.35 8.90 -21.59
CA LEU A 151 -7.64 8.28 -21.33
C LEU A 151 -8.75 9.29 -21.02
N VAL A 152 -8.47 10.33 -20.21
CA VAL A 152 -9.52 11.27 -19.77
C VAL A 152 -10.19 11.97 -20.95
N PRO A 153 -9.46 12.60 -21.91
CA PRO A 153 -10.09 13.20 -23.08
C PRO A 153 -10.82 12.18 -23.97
N TRP A 154 -10.34 10.93 -24.00
CA TRP A 154 -11.00 9.88 -24.76
C TRP A 154 -12.36 9.50 -24.15
N LEU A 155 -12.44 9.37 -22.82
CA LEU A 155 -13.72 9.14 -22.11
C LEU A 155 -14.68 10.32 -22.26
N GLU A 156 -14.19 11.55 -22.27
CA GLU A 156 -15.01 12.76 -22.47
C GLU A 156 -15.69 12.85 -23.84
N ASN A 157 -15.23 12.08 -24.85
CA ASN A 157 -15.89 12.00 -26.15
C ASN A 157 -17.16 11.14 -26.15
N HIS A 158 -17.44 10.43 -25.07
CA HIS A 158 -18.60 9.56 -24.93
C HIS A 158 -19.67 10.23 -24.07
N VAL A 159 -20.94 10.07 -24.44
CA VAL A 159 -22.07 10.71 -23.74
C VAL A 159 -22.47 9.96 -22.47
N GLY A 160 -22.07 8.70 -22.36
CA GLY A 160 -22.36 7.84 -21.23
C GLY A 160 -21.44 6.63 -21.21
N TRP A 161 -21.40 5.96 -20.05
CA TRP A 161 -20.75 4.67 -19.90
C TRP A 161 -21.45 3.83 -18.85
N SER A 162 -21.39 2.51 -19.00
CA SER A 162 -21.97 1.54 -18.08
C SER A 162 -21.02 0.35 -17.87
N LEU A 163 -21.07 -0.24 -16.68
CA LEU A 163 -20.24 -1.39 -16.31
C LEU A 163 -21.11 -2.65 -16.36
N HIS A 164 -20.79 -3.56 -17.27
CA HIS A 164 -21.42 -4.87 -17.42
C HIS A 164 -20.58 -5.92 -16.71
N LEU A 165 -20.83 -6.08 -15.42
CA LEU A 165 -20.02 -6.92 -14.54
C LEU A 165 -20.03 -8.40 -14.97
N GLU A 166 -21.16 -8.95 -15.39
CA GLU A 166 -21.27 -10.36 -15.80
C GLU A 166 -20.44 -10.68 -17.06
N GLN A 167 -20.25 -9.68 -17.92
CA GLN A 167 -19.55 -9.77 -19.20
C GLN A 167 -18.10 -9.31 -19.12
N SER A 168 -17.68 -8.73 -17.99
CA SER A 168 -16.38 -8.05 -17.85
C SER A 168 -16.17 -6.96 -18.91
N GLU A 169 -17.21 -6.16 -19.16
CA GLU A 169 -17.23 -5.18 -20.24
C GLU A 169 -17.59 -3.78 -19.71
N LEU A 170 -16.80 -2.79 -20.12
CA LEU A 170 -17.14 -1.38 -20.06
C LEU A 170 -17.81 -1.03 -21.38
N GLU A 171 -19.08 -0.64 -21.33
CA GLU A 171 -19.82 -0.15 -22.48
C GLU A 171 -19.79 1.37 -22.49
N LEU A 172 -19.51 1.95 -23.65
CA LEU A 172 -19.42 3.38 -23.88
C LEU A 172 -20.46 3.78 -24.91
N GLU A 173 -21.21 4.85 -24.62
CA GLU A 173 -22.22 5.40 -25.51
C GLU A 173 -21.64 6.58 -26.31
N GLU A 174 -21.68 6.49 -27.64
CA GLU A 174 -21.31 7.58 -28.55
C GLU A 174 -22.46 8.57 -28.73
N ALA A 175 -22.16 9.80 -29.18
CA ALA A 175 -23.15 10.86 -29.35
C ALA A 175 -24.25 10.54 -30.41
N ASP A 176 -24.00 9.61 -31.32
CA ASP A 176 -24.97 9.13 -32.30
C ASP A 176 -25.80 7.92 -31.82
N GLY A 177 -25.57 7.48 -30.58
CA GLY A 177 -26.24 6.35 -29.93
C GLY A 177 -25.59 5.00 -30.19
N ASN A 178 -24.45 4.93 -30.90
CA ASN A 178 -23.69 3.68 -31.00
C ASN A 178 -23.08 3.29 -29.66
N GLN A 179 -22.84 1.99 -29.48
CA GLN A 179 -22.21 1.43 -28.29
C GLN A 179 -20.89 0.74 -28.63
N ILE A 180 -19.85 1.05 -27.87
CA ILE A 180 -18.54 0.40 -27.98
C ILE A 180 -18.26 -0.36 -26.69
N GLY A 181 -17.89 -1.63 -26.84
CA GLY A 181 -17.49 -2.50 -25.77
C GLY A 181 -15.98 -2.55 -25.57
N ALA A 182 -15.51 -2.35 -24.34
CA ALA A 182 -14.11 -2.53 -23.96
C ALA A 182 -14.01 -3.57 -22.84
N ARG A 183 -13.10 -4.54 -23.00
CA ARG A 183 -12.85 -5.52 -21.94
C ARG A 183 -12.25 -4.84 -20.72
N MET A 184 -12.75 -5.19 -19.54
CA MET A 184 -12.28 -4.66 -18.27
C MET A 184 -12.01 -5.74 -17.23
N GLU A 185 -11.20 -5.41 -16.23
CA GLU A 185 -11.01 -6.18 -15.00
C GLU A 185 -11.10 -5.25 -13.79
N ILE A 186 -11.68 -5.72 -12.68
CA ILE A 186 -11.65 -4.97 -11.42
C ILE A 186 -10.29 -5.22 -10.78
N VAL A 187 -9.58 -4.15 -10.41
CA VAL A 187 -8.29 -4.20 -9.70
C VAL A 187 -8.51 -4.40 -8.21
N GLY A 188 -9.35 -3.56 -7.61
CA GLY A 188 -9.64 -3.58 -6.19
C GLY A 188 -10.52 -2.41 -5.78
N SER A 189 -10.63 -2.18 -4.48
CA SER A 189 -11.39 -1.06 -3.93
C SER A 189 -10.75 -0.49 -2.68
N TRP A 190 -10.75 0.84 -2.58
CA TRP A 190 -10.33 1.58 -1.39
C TRP A 190 -11.52 2.14 -0.64
N SER A 191 -11.57 1.92 0.67
CA SER A 191 -12.63 2.42 1.54
C SER A 191 -12.17 3.62 2.35
N LYS A 192 -12.90 4.74 2.19
CA LYS A 192 -12.59 5.99 2.88
C LYS A 192 -12.80 5.92 4.40
N PRO A 193 -13.91 5.35 4.93
CA PRO A 193 -14.11 5.24 6.38
C PRO A 193 -13.09 4.36 7.09
N TYR A 194 -12.52 3.39 6.38
CA TYR A 194 -11.58 2.42 6.96
C TYR A 194 -10.12 2.66 6.56
N GLU A 195 -9.84 3.64 5.69
CA GLU A 195 -8.51 3.92 5.14
C GLU A 195 -7.78 2.62 4.73
N SER A 196 -8.47 1.76 3.98
CA SER A 196 -7.96 0.44 3.60
C SER A 196 -8.29 0.07 2.17
N PHE A 197 -7.39 -0.68 1.55
CA PHE A 197 -7.54 -1.24 0.22
C PHE A 197 -7.80 -2.74 0.30
N ARG A 198 -8.64 -3.24 -0.60
CA ARG A 198 -8.91 -4.67 -0.80
C ARG A 198 -8.77 -5.01 -2.27
N TRP A 199 -7.98 -6.03 -2.59
CA TRP A 199 -7.87 -6.50 -3.97
C TRP A 199 -9.15 -7.19 -4.43
N SER A 200 -9.46 -7.07 -5.71
CA SER A 200 -10.68 -7.65 -6.28
C SER A 200 -10.71 -9.18 -6.18
N TRP A 201 -9.56 -9.84 -6.32
CA TRP A 201 -9.44 -11.29 -6.21
C TRP A 201 -9.77 -11.81 -4.79
N ALA A 202 -9.64 -10.95 -3.78
CA ALA A 202 -9.93 -11.23 -2.38
C ALA A 202 -11.35 -10.81 -1.95
N ASP A 203 -12.05 -10.02 -2.75
CA ASP A 203 -13.41 -9.61 -2.47
C ASP A 203 -14.42 -10.64 -3.00
N LYS A 204 -15.20 -11.23 -2.09
CA LYS A 204 -16.22 -12.23 -2.43
C LYS A 204 -17.33 -11.66 -3.31
N SER A 205 -17.53 -10.34 -3.30
CA SER A 205 -18.54 -9.65 -4.11
C SER A 205 -18.17 -9.69 -5.60
N TYR A 206 -16.87 -9.60 -5.92
CA TYR A 206 -16.38 -9.69 -7.30
C TYR A 206 -15.98 -11.12 -7.70
N GLY A 207 -15.56 -11.94 -6.72
CA GLY A 207 -15.12 -13.32 -6.96
C GLY A 207 -16.19 -14.26 -7.54
N GLN A 208 -17.46 -13.84 -7.59
CA GLN A 208 -18.56 -14.58 -8.23
C GLN A 208 -18.54 -14.50 -9.76
N VAL A 209 -17.79 -13.56 -10.34
CA VAL A 209 -17.58 -13.46 -11.79
C VAL A 209 -16.08 -13.62 -12.09
N PRO A 210 -15.60 -14.86 -12.34
CA PRO A 210 -14.16 -15.12 -12.50
C PRO A 210 -13.47 -14.30 -13.58
N ALA A 211 -14.19 -13.89 -14.62
CA ALA A 211 -13.66 -13.08 -15.70
C ALA A 211 -13.29 -11.65 -15.25
N LEU A 212 -13.88 -11.12 -14.17
CA LEU A 212 -13.59 -9.77 -13.65
C LEU A 212 -12.27 -9.67 -12.88
N VAL A 213 -11.76 -10.80 -12.38
CA VAL A 213 -10.65 -10.84 -11.42
C VAL A 213 -9.53 -11.81 -11.83
N SER A 214 -9.59 -12.38 -13.03
CA SER A 214 -8.67 -13.44 -13.46
C SER A 214 -7.22 -12.93 -13.57
N GLY A 215 -7.02 -11.74 -14.11
CA GLY A 215 -5.71 -11.14 -14.27
C GLY A 215 -5.14 -10.70 -12.92
N THR A 216 -5.92 -10.03 -12.07
CA THR A 216 -5.47 -9.66 -10.72
C THR A 216 -5.14 -10.86 -9.85
N ARG A 217 -5.89 -11.96 -9.97
CA ARG A 217 -5.55 -13.22 -9.30
C ARG A 217 -4.22 -13.78 -9.79
N LYS A 218 -3.99 -13.83 -11.11
CA LYS A 218 -2.71 -14.28 -11.68
C LYS A 218 -1.55 -13.38 -11.28
N LEU A 219 -1.79 -12.09 -11.10
CA LEU A 219 -0.79 -11.15 -10.58
C LEU A 219 -0.43 -11.53 -9.14
N ALA A 220 -1.43 -11.74 -8.27
CA ALA A 220 -1.20 -12.17 -6.88
C ALA A 220 -0.42 -13.49 -6.80
N GLU A 221 -0.81 -14.51 -7.57
CA GLU A 221 -0.13 -15.81 -7.63
C GLU A 221 1.34 -15.70 -8.07
N ARG A 222 1.67 -14.73 -8.94
CA ARG A 222 3.05 -14.48 -9.36
C ARG A 222 3.84 -13.68 -8.32
N ALA A 223 3.17 -12.73 -7.67
CA ALA A 223 3.79 -11.84 -6.69
C ALA A 223 4.23 -12.56 -5.42
N GLU A 224 3.65 -13.73 -5.09
CA GLU A 224 4.15 -14.59 -4.01
C GLU A 224 5.64 -14.97 -4.16
N ALA A 225 6.18 -14.95 -5.38
CA ALA A 225 7.58 -15.23 -5.65
C ALA A 225 8.45 -13.97 -5.82
N TRP A 226 7.89 -12.77 -5.63
CA TRP A 226 8.59 -11.49 -5.80
C TRP A 226 8.94 -10.89 -4.44
N PRO A 227 10.24 -10.85 -4.09
CA PRO A 227 10.69 -10.22 -2.84
C PRO A 227 10.19 -8.78 -2.73
N GLY A 228 9.74 -8.39 -1.54
CA GLY A 228 9.33 -7.00 -1.27
C GLY A 228 8.03 -6.57 -1.93
N GLN A 229 7.21 -7.51 -2.44
CA GLN A 229 5.91 -7.21 -3.07
C GLN A 229 4.75 -7.91 -2.37
N GLY A 230 4.88 -8.19 -1.07
CA GLY A 230 3.86 -8.89 -0.28
C GLY A 230 2.49 -8.21 -0.31
N VAL A 231 2.43 -6.89 -0.54
CA VAL A 231 1.17 -6.16 -0.69
C VAL A 231 0.29 -6.68 -1.83
N LEU A 232 0.87 -7.20 -2.92
CA LEU A 232 0.13 -7.66 -4.10
C LEU A 232 -0.57 -9.02 -3.88
N CYS A 233 -0.06 -9.85 -2.97
CA CYS A 233 -0.64 -11.14 -2.59
C CYS A 233 -1.37 -11.10 -1.24
N THR A 234 -1.39 -9.95 -0.56
CA THR A 234 -2.12 -9.76 0.71
C THR A 234 -3.56 -9.30 0.43
N PRO A 235 -4.61 -10.01 0.88
CA PRO A 235 -6.01 -9.74 0.52
C PRO A 235 -6.48 -8.28 0.65
N GLY A 236 -6.01 -7.59 1.67
CA GLY A 236 -6.25 -6.18 1.91
C GLY A 236 -5.34 -5.64 3.02
N PHE A 237 -5.18 -4.33 3.04
CA PHE A 237 -4.21 -3.65 3.90
C PHE A 237 -4.64 -2.19 4.12
N ASP A 238 -4.19 -1.60 5.22
CA ASP A 238 -4.48 -0.20 5.53
C ASP A 238 -3.57 0.72 4.70
N CYS A 239 -4.14 1.70 4.03
CA CYS A 239 -3.41 2.70 3.24
C CYS A 239 -4.25 3.96 3.00
N ASP A 240 -3.57 5.07 2.73
CA ASP A 240 -4.25 6.26 2.23
C ASP A 240 -4.72 6.09 0.77
N ALA A 241 -5.49 7.06 0.29
CA ALA A 241 -6.02 7.05 -1.07
C ALA A 241 -4.93 7.18 -2.14
N ILE A 242 -3.80 7.83 -1.84
CA ILE A 242 -2.72 8.07 -2.79
C ILE A 242 -1.97 6.77 -3.07
N LEU A 243 -1.63 6.02 -2.01
CA LEU A 243 -1.01 4.71 -2.12
C LEU A 243 -1.94 3.69 -2.79
N ALA A 244 -3.23 3.73 -2.46
CA ALA A 244 -4.23 2.89 -3.12
C ALA A 244 -4.27 3.13 -4.63
N ASP A 245 -4.26 4.39 -5.07
CA ASP A 245 -4.24 4.76 -6.49
C ASP A 245 -2.95 4.28 -7.16
N ALA A 246 -1.79 4.55 -6.56
CA ALA A 246 -0.50 4.15 -7.09
C ALA A 246 -0.36 2.62 -7.26
N LEU A 247 -0.82 1.83 -6.27
CA LEU A 247 -0.84 0.38 -6.35
C LEU A 247 -1.83 -0.14 -7.39
N ALA A 248 -3.00 0.49 -7.51
CA ALA A 248 -3.98 0.14 -8.53
C ALA A 248 -3.44 0.41 -9.95
N MET A 249 -2.71 1.50 -10.15
CA MET A 249 -2.05 1.82 -11.42
C MET A 249 -0.95 0.82 -11.76
N LEU A 250 -0.12 0.45 -10.78
CA LEU A 250 0.91 -0.58 -10.96
C LEU A 250 0.28 -1.92 -11.36
N ALA A 251 -0.78 -2.34 -10.67
CA ALA A 251 -1.49 -3.55 -11.01
C ALA A 251 -2.10 -3.47 -12.42
N ALA A 252 -2.74 -2.36 -12.79
CA ALA A 252 -3.29 -2.16 -14.13
C ALA A 252 -2.21 -2.24 -15.24
N ASP A 253 -1.01 -1.71 -14.98
CA ASP A 253 0.13 -1.81 -15.91
C ASP A 253 0.59 -3.27 -16.09
N HIS A 254 0.65 -4.06 -15.01
CA HIS A 254 0.94 -5.49 -15.10
C HIS A 254 -0.11 -6.29 -15.87
N LEU A 255 -1.36 -5.82 -15.89
CA LEU A 255 -2.43 -6.39 -16.71
C LEU A 255 -2.35 -5.99 -18.18
N GLY A 256 -1.40 -5.11 -18.56
CA GLY A 256 -1.31 -4.54 -19.89
C GLY A 256 -2.44 -3.56 -20.22
N GLY A 257 -3.13 -3.07 -19.19
CA GLY A 257 -4.29 -2.19 -19.34
C GLY A 257 -3.96 -0.70 -19.33
N TYR A 258 -4.95 0.10 -19.72
CA TYR A 258 -4.95 1.53 -19.41
C TYR A 258 -5.38 1.74 -17.95
N PRO A 259 -4.80 2.75 -17.28
CA PRO A 259 -5.18 3.09 -15.92
C PRO A 259 -6.66 3.42 -15.84
N VAL A 260 -7.19 3.11 -14.68
CA VAL A 260 -8.59 3.03 -14.33
C VAL A 260 -9.26 4.38 -14.11
N TYR A 261 -10.55 4.51 -14.46
CA TYR A 261 -11.44 5.51 -13.85
C TYR A 261 -12.54 4.87 -12.98
N PHE A 262 -13.04 5.69 -12.07
CA PHE A 262 -13.60 5.36 -10.77
C PHE A 262 -15.13 5.15 -10.78
N GLY A 263 -15.59 4.09 -10.13
CA GLY A 263 -16.84 4.16 -9.39
C GLY A 263 -16.57 4.86 -8.06
N ARG A 264 -16.77 6.19 -7.96
CA ARG A 264 -16.73 6.91 -6.68
C ARG A 264 -18.11 6.82 -6.02
N MET A 265 -18.27 5.88 -5.11
CA MET A 265 -19.32 5.94 -4.11
C MET A 265 -18.83 6.84 -2.96
N PRO A 266 -19.73 7.44 -2.15
CA PRO A 266 -19.33 8.37 -1.08
C PRO A 266 -18.22 7.86 -0.15
N ASP A 267 -18.20 6.55 0.08
CA ASP A 267 -17.31 5.87 1.03
C ASP A 267 -16.39 4.82 0.41
N LEU A 268 -16.50 4.59 -0.91
CA LEU A 268 -15.76 3.52 -1.60
C LEU A 268 -15.34 3.97 -3.00
N THR A 269 -14.07 3.77 -3.30
CA THR A 269 -13.49 3.95 -4.63
C THR A 269 -13.21 2.58 -5.21
N VAL A 270 -13.86 2.22 -6.33
CA VAL A 270 -13.58 0.98 -7.06
C VAL A 270 -12.63 1.26 -8.21
N PHE A 271 -11.60 0.43 -8.34
CA PHE A 271 -10.61 0.51 -9.40
C PHE A 271 -10.84 -0.60 -10.47
N VAL A 272 -11.00 -0.21 -11.73
CA VAL A 272 -11.26 -1.01 -12.95
C VAL A 272 -10.23 -0.77 -14.07
N ALA A 273 -9.42 -1.75 -14.42
CA ALA A 273 -8.47 -1.68 -15.54
C ALA A 273 -9.13 -2.06 -16.87
N ILE A 274 -8.96 -1.22 -17.89
CA ILE A 274 -9.40 -1.55 -19.26
C ILE A 274 -8.27 -2.35 -19.93
N THR A 275 -8.54 -3.61 -20.25
CA THR A 275 -7.55 -4.59 -20.74
C THR A 275 -7.74 -4.95 -22.21
N GLY A 276 -8.79 -4.44 -22.85
CA GLY A 276 -9.03 -4.55 -24.29
C GLY A 276 -8.40 -3.40 -25.11
N PRO A 277 -8.31 -3.54 -26.44
CA PRO A 277 -7.85 -2.44 -27.30
C PRO A 277 -8.82 -1.26 -27.21
N LEU A 278 -8.31 -0.09 -26.81
CA LEU A 278 -9.06 1.17 -26.75
C LEU A 278 -9.03 1.96 -28.07
N PHE A 279 -8.01 1.71 -28.90
CA PHE A 279 -7.76 2.42 -30.14
C PHE A 279 -7.79 1.43 -31.30
N GLY A 280 -8.86 1.48 -32.09
CA GLY A 280 -9.01 0.80 -33.37
C GLY A 280 -8.70 1.73 -34.53
#